data_AF-A0A6A6V8B2-F1
#
_entry.id   AF-A0A6A6V8B2-F1
#
_cell.length_a   1.000
_cell.length_b   1.000
_cell.length_c   1.000
_cell.angle_alpha   90.00
_cell.angle_beta   90.00
_cell.angle_gamma   90.00
#
_symmetry.space_group_name_H-M   'P 1'
#
loop_
_entity.id
_entity.type
_entity.pdbx_description
1 polymer ?
#
loop_
_entity_poly.entity_id
_entity_poly.type
_entity_poly.pdbx_seq_one_letter_code
_entity_poly.pdbx_strand_id
1 'polypeptide(L)'
;RRTTEDEDIVYCLLGILGVSMPTTYGEGTESAWRRLESEVGGAGSAPSIFPFSRNHSCVGREAQVKELEPKLFRNEQTTPTLAIVGPGGTGKSHFALEVAYRTKQNNKSCSVFWIDTSDREQPLPVLCKHSTKACSWLCQ
;
A
#
# COMPACT_ATOMS: atom_id res chain seq x y z
N ARG A 1 12.42 13.36 14.42
CA ARG A 1 13.53 13.78 13.53
C ARG A 1 13.17 15.13 12.95
N ARG A 2 14.04 16.14 13.02
CA ARG A 2 13.92 17.37 12.21
C ARG A 2 14.68 17.11 10.92
N THR A 3 13.99 17.21 9.79
CA THR A 3 14.58 17.21 8.45
C THR A 3 15.05 18.63 8.16
N THR A 4 16.29 18.80 7.72
CA THR A 4 16.92 20.12 7.59
C THR A 4 16.78 20.69 6.18
N GLU A 5 16.53 19.83 5.20
CA GLU A 5 16.35 20.22 3.80
C GLU A 5 15.01 19.76 3.25
N ASP A 6 14.58 20.43 2.19
CA ASP A 6 13.30 20.20 1.55
C ASP A 6 13.25 18.86 0.79
N GLU A 7 14.40 18.29 0.36
CA GLU A 7 14.44 16.99 -0.32
C GLU A 7 14.35 15.78 0.61
N ASP A 8 14.52 15.94 1.93
CA ASP A 8 14.45 14.84 2.90
C ASP A 8 13.09 14.11 2.85
N ILE A 9 12.02 14.80 2.46
CA ILE A 9 10.69 14.19 2.26
C ILE A 9 10.71 13.11 1.18
N VAL A 10 11.49 13.31 0.12
CA VAL A 10 11.63 12.36 -0.98
C VAL A 10 12.46 11.16 -0.53
N TYR A 11 13.57 11.42 0.18
CA TYR A 11 14.42 10.35 0.70
C TYR A 11 13.71 9.48 1.75
N CYS A 12 12.77 10.03 2.51
CA CYS A 12 11.92 9.26 3.41
C CYS A 12 11.05 8.23 2.67
N LEU A 13 10.67 8.49 1.42
CA LEU A 13 9.83 7.58 0.62
C LEU A 13 10.62 6.39 0.07
N LEU A 14 11.95 6.46 -0.02
CA LEU A 14 12.79 5.37 -0.54
C LEU A 14 12.56 4.06 0.21
N GLY A 15 12.54 4.12 1.54
CA GLY A 15 12.31 2.94 2.39
C GLY A 15 10.91 2.35 2.24
N ILE A 16 9.90 3.20 1.96
CA ILE A 16 8.51 2.77 1.76
C ILE A 16 8.36 2.14 0.37
N LEU A 17 8.92 2.76 -0.65
CA LEU A 17 8.79 2.30 -2.03
C LEU A 17 9.76 1.16 -2.38
N GLY A 18 10.72 0.85 -1.48
CA GLY A 18 11.71 -0.20 -1.69
C GLY A 18 12.66 0.10 -2.84
N VAL A 19 12.80 1.38 -3.20
CA VAL A 19 13.66 1.84 -4.29
C VAL A 19 14.98 2.37 -3.73
N SER A 20 16.05 2.16 -4.48
CA SER A 20 17.39 2.60 -4.09
C SER A 20 17.90 3.61 -5.10
N MET A 21 18.18 4.84 -4.64
CA MET A 21 18.86 5.86 -5.44
C MET A 21 19.95 6.53 -4.58
N PRO A 22 21.06 6.99 -5.19
CA PRO A 22 22.06 7.78 -4.48
C PRO A 22 21.47 9.07 -3.89
N THR A 23 21.69 9.34 -2.61
CA THR A 23 21.29 10.61 -1.99
C THR A 23 22.24 11.72 -2.42
N THR A 24 21.75 12.68 -3.21
CA THR A 24 22.50 13.87 -3.60
C THR A 24 21.99 15.04 -2.78
N TYR A 25 22.61 15.28 -1.62
CA TYR A 25 22.20 16.36 -0.73
C TYR A 25 22.47 17.73 -1.36
N GLY A 26 21.51 18.65 -1.27
CA GLY A 26 21.53 19.96 -1.93
C GLY A 26 21.02 19.95 -3.39
N GLU A 27 20.45 18.84 -3.88
CA GLU A 27 19.85 18.80 -5.22
C GLU A 27 18.45 19.43 -5.31
N GLY A 28 17.80 19.63 -4.15
CA GLY A 28 16.45 20.15 -4.02
C GLY A 28 15.34 19.12 -4.33
N THR A 29 14.15 19.37 -3.79
CA THR A 29 13.00 18.44 -3.80
C THR A 29 12.62 17.98 -5.21
N GLU A 30 12.55 18.90 -6.18
CA GLU A 30 12.13 18.59 -7.56
C GLU A 30 13.11 17.65 -8.28
N SER A 31 14.42 17.81 -8.06
CA SER A 31 15.43 16.92 -8.65
C SER A 31 15.34 15.53 -8.01
N ALA A 32 15.28 15.49 -6.67
CA ALA A 32 15.13 14.24 -5.94
C ALA A 32 13.86 13.49 -6.36
N TRP A 33 12.73 14.21 -6.51
CA TRP A 33 11.45 13.63 -6.92
C TRP A 33 11.49 13.05 -8.32
N ARG A 34 12.08 13.76 -9.29
CA ARG A 34 12.23 13.27 -10.67
C ARG A 34 13.04 11.97 -10.74
N ARG A 35 14.06 11.85 -9.91
CA ARG A 35 14.87 10.63 -9.81
C ARG A 35 14.09 9.49 -9.17
N LEU A 36 13.34 9.79 -8.11
CA LEU A 36 12.44 8.82 -7.47
C LEU A 36 11.41 8.27 -8.48
N GLU A 37 10.76 9.16 -9.24
CA GLU A 37 9.81 8.77 -10.29
C GLU A 37 10.47 7.91 -11.38
N SER A 38 11.71 8.21 -11.76
CA SER A 38 12.47 7.40 -12.73
C SER A 38 12.75 5.99 -12.20
N GLU A 39 13.13 5.84 -10.92
CA GLU A 39 13.35 4.53 -10.31
C GLU A 39 12.04 3.73 -10.19
N VAL A 40 10.97 4.41 -9.76
CA VAL A 40 9.63 3.79 -9.64
C VAL A 40 9.06 3.40 -11.00
N GLY A 41 9.22 4.24 -12.02
CA GLY A 41 8.78 3.97 -13.39
C GLY A 41 9.62 2.90 -14.09
N GLY A 42 10.92 2.84 -13.79
CA GLY A 42 11.85 1.84 -14.32
C GLY A 42 11.53 0.41 -13.86
N ALA A 43 10.87 0.25 -12.70
CA ALA A 43 10.51 -1.05 -12.15
C ALA A 43 9.42 -1.81 -12.95
N GLY A 44 8.78 -1.17 -13.95
CA GLY A 44 7.76 -1.77 -14.81
C GLY A 44 6.46 -2.18 -14.09
N SER A 45 6.36 -1.90 -12.78
CA SER A 45 5.19 -2.11 -11.94
C SER A 45 5.22 -1.13 -10.78
N ALA A 46 4.06 -0.64 -10.37
CA ALA A 46 3.98 0.28 -9.24
C ALA A 46 4.49 -0.36 -7.92
N PRO A 47 5.04 0.40 -6.96
CA PRO A 47 5.60 -0.17 -5.74
C PRO A 47 4.52 -0.86 -4.88
N SER A 48 4.86 -1.92 -4.16
CA SER A 48 3.92 -2.61 -3.27
C SER A 48 4.63 -3.28 -2.10
N ILE A 49 4.02 -3.22 -0.92
CA ILE A 49 4.51 -3.83 0.33
C ILE A 49 3.52 -4.88 0.79
N PHE A 50 3.98 -6.13 0.92
CA PHE A 50 3.23 -7.24 1.50
C PHE A 50 3.95 -7.75 2.76
N PRO A 51 3.24 -7.98 3.87
CA PRO A 51 3.84 -8.40 5.13
C PRO A 51 4.21 -9.90 5.12
N PHE A 52 3.57 -10.68 4.25
CA PHE A 52 3.72 -12.13 4.14
C PHE A 52 3.60 -12.54 2.67
N SER A 53 4.24 -13.66 2.33
CA SER A 53 4.11 -14.27 1.00
C SER A 53 2.67 -14.71 0.72
N ARG A 54 2.29 -14.73 -0.57
CA ARG A 54 0.96 -15.20 -0.99
C ARG A 54 0.78 -16.66 -0.60
N ASN A 55 -0.33 -16.96 0.07
CA ASN A 55 -0.72 -18.34 0.33
C ASN A 55 -1.61 -18.87 -0.81
N HIS A 56 -1.04 -19.71 -1.68
CA HIS A 56 -1.74 -20.35 -2.79
C HIS A 56 -2.80 -21.37 -2.37
N SER A 57 -2.84 -21.78 -1.08
CA SER A 57 -3.84 -22.70 -0.55
C SER A 57 -5.10 -22.02 -0.02
N CYS A 58 -5.28 -20.71 -0.22
CA CYS A 58 -6.54 -20.04 0.08
C CYS A 58 -7.63 -20.50 -0.90
N VAL A 59 -8.34 -21.58 -0.55
CA VAL A 59 -9.45 -22.12 -1.34
C VAL A 59 -10.78 -21.70 -0.72
N GLY A 60 -11.76 -21.30 -1.53
CA GLY A 60 -13.16 -21.18 -1.13
C GLY A 60 -13.65 -19.76 -0.82
N ARG A 61 -12.90 -18.71 -1.20
CA ARG A 61 -13.33 -17.30 -1.04
C ARG A 61 -13.28 -16.49 -2.33
N GLU A 62 -13.11 -17.18 -3.47
CA GLU A 62 -13.04 -16.59 -4.81
C GLU A 62 -14.25 -15.72 -5.12
N ALA A 63 -15.46 -16.17 -4.75
CA ALA A 63 -16.69 -15.41 -4.96
C ALA A 63 -16.68 -14.08 -4.19
N GLN A 64 -16.18 -14.08 -2.95
CA GLN A 64 -16.08 -12.87 -2.14
C GLN A 64 -15.01 -11.92 -2.69
N VAL A 65 -13.87 -12.43 -3.17
CA VAL A 65 -12.84 -11.58 -3.81
C VAL A 65 -13.41 -10.93 -5.08
N LYS A 66 -14.09 -11.71 -5.93
CA LYS A 66 -14.68 -11.22 -7.18
C LYS A 66 -15.77 -10.16 -6.96
N GLU A 67 -16.48 -10.23 -5.85
CA GLU A 67 -17.45 -9.20 -5.45
C GLU A 67 -16.78 -7.90 -4.98
N LEU A 68 -15.58 -7.99 -4.39
CA LEU A 68 -14.85 -6.83 -3.86
C LEU A 68 -14.09 -6.05 -4.93
N GLU A 69 -13.56 -6.71 -5.95
CA GLU A 69 -12.84 -6.07 -7.05
C GLU A 69 -13.56 -4.83 -7.64
N PRO A 70 -14.82 -4.91 -8.10
CA PRO A 70 -15.50 -3.74 -8.66
C PRO A 70 -15.79 -2.64 -7.62
N LYS A 71 -15.78 -2.97 -6.32
CA LYS A 71 -15.98 -1.99 -5.24
C LYS A 71 -14.70 -1.22 -4.93
N LEU A 72 -13.53 -1.85 -5.10
CA LEU A 72 -12.22 -1.23 -4.90
C LEU A 72 -11.86 -0.24 -6.02
N PHE A 73 -12.30 -0.52 -7.25
CA PHE A 73 -11.97 0.30 -8.43
C PHE A 73 -13.15 1.12 -8.94
N ARG A 74 -14.09 1.49 -8.07
CA ARG A 74 -15.23 2.30 -8.50
C ARG A 74 -14.75 3.69 -8.94
N ASN A 75 -15.11 4.07 -10.16
CA ASN A 75 -14.84 5.38 -10.80
C ASN A 75 -15.64 6.56 -10.19
N GLU A 76 -15.81 6.62 -8.88
CA GLU A 76 -16.41 7.78 -8.19
C GLU A 76 -15.27 8.61 -7.57
N GLN A 77 -15.45 9.93 -7.47
CA GLN A 77 -14.43 10.90 -6.98
C GLN A 77 -13.97 10.68 -5.52
N THR A 78 -14.35 9.57 -4.89
CA THR A 78 -14.04 9.23 -3.50
C THR A 78 -13.25 7.94 -3.42
N THR A 79 -12.14 7.93 -2.67
CA THR A 79 -11.38 6.72 -2.36
C THR A 79 -12.25 5.75 -1.55
N PRO A 80 -12.66 4.59 -2.12
CA PRO A 80 -13.58 3.69 -1.44
C PRO A 80 -12.93 3.08 -0.19
N THR A 81 -13.61 3.19 0.94
CA THR A 81 -13.18 2.56 2.19
C THR A 81 -13.92 1.24 2.38
N LEU A 82 -13.18 0.15 2.49
CA LEU A 82 -13.72 -1.20 2.71
C LEU A 82 -13.18 -1.78 4.02
N ALA A 83 -14.06 -2.39 4.82
CA ALA A 83 -13.69 -3.10 6.03
C ALA A 83 -14.03 -4.59 5.93
N ILE A 84 -13.06 -5.46 6.27
CA ILE A 84 -13.26 -6.90 6.41
C ILE A 84 -13.57 -7.19 7.89
N VAL A 85 -14.82 -7.56 8.18
CA VAL A 85 -15.30 -7.82 9.54
C VAL A 85 -15.65 -9.29 9.75
N GLY A 86 -15.58 -9.77 10.99
CA GLY A 86 -15.96 -11.14 11.34
C GLY A 86 -15.27 -11.66 12.61
N PRO A 87 -15.64 -12.86 13.09
CA PRO A 87 -15.11 -13.45 14.31
C PRO A 87 -13.58 -13.63 14.30
N GLY A 88 -12.97 -13.73 15.48
CA GLY A 88 -11.56 -14.09 15.62
C GLY A 88 -11.27 -15.46 15.00
N GLY A 89 -10.08 -15.65 14.42
CA GLY A 89 -9.67 -16.94 13.84
C GLY A 89 -10.25 -17.28 12.46
N THR A 90 -11.20 -16.51 11.90
CA THR A 90 -11.81 -16.78 10.58
C THR A 90 -10.90 -16.55 9.37
N GLY A 91 -9.65 -16.10 9.59
CA GLY A 91 -8.68 -15.88 8.52
C GLY A 91 -8.86 -14.57 7.75
N LYS A 92 -9.43 -13.52 8.37
CA LYS A 92 -9.62 -12.20 7.75
C LYS A 92 -8.34 -11.60 7.16
N SER A 93 -7.22 -11.70 7.89
CA SER A 93 -5.92 -11.21 7.43
C SER A 93 -5.39 -11.98 6.21
N HIS A 94 -5.60 -13.30 6.17
CA HIS A 94 -5.28 -14.10 4.97
C HIS A 94 -6.14 -13.69 3.77
N PHE A 95 -7.43 -13.42 4.00
CA PHE A 95 -8.32 -12.93 2.95
C PHE A 95 -7.92 -11.54 2.44
N ALA A 96 -7.59 -10.60 3.34
CA ALA A 96 -7.09 -9.28 2.97
C ALA A 96 -5.79 -9.37 2.14
N LEU A 97 -4.87 -10.25 2.54
CA LEU A 97 -3.63 -10.50 1.82
C LEU A 97 -3.89 -11.09 0.42
N GLU A 98 -4.82 -12.03 0.28
CA GLU A 98 -5.18 -12.59 -1.03
C GLU A 98 -5.81 -11.55 -1.96
N VAL A 99 -6.70 -10.69 -1.46
CA VAL A 99 -7.24 -9.54 -2.22
C VAL A 99 -6.10 -8.62 -2.67
N ALA A 100 -5.14 -8.35 -1.78
CA ALA A 100 -3.96 -7.53 -2.09
C ALA A 100 -3.10 -8.09 -3.22
N TYR A 101 -2.80 -9.39 -3.16
CA TYR A 101 -2.06 -10.05 -4.22
C TYR A 101 -2.81 -10.08 -5.54
N ARG A 102 -4.13 -10.30 -5.53
CA ARG A 102 -4.96 -10.31 -6.75
C ARG A 102 -5.07 -8.92 -7.37
N THR A 103 -5.30 -7.90 -6.57
CA THR A 103 -5.28 -6.49 -7.02
C THR A 103 -3.98 -6.18 -7.75
N LYS A 104 -2.83 -6.55 -7.17
CA LYS A 104 -1.53 -6.28 -7.78
C LYS A 104 -1.28 -7.05 -9.08
N GLN A 105 -1.76 -8.29 -9.17
CA GLN A 105 -1.65 -9.11 -10.39
C GLN A 105 -2.55 -8.59 -11.51
N ASN A 106 -3.79 -8.22 -11.19
CA ASN A 106 -4.78 -7.79 -12.15
C ASN A 106 -4.55 -6.34 -12.60
N ASN A 107 -3.94 -5.51 -11.76
CA ASN A 107 -3.59 -4.15 -12.08
C ASN A 107 -2.17 -3.80 -11.62
N LYS A 108 -1.22 -3.92 -12.56
CA LYS A 108 0.21 -3.67 -12.30
C LYS A 108 0.52 -2.20 -12.00
N SER A 109 -0.35 -1.26 -12.41
CA SER A 109 -0.18 0.16 -12.15
C SER A 109 -0.68 0.59 -10.76
N CYS A 110 -1.49 -0.22 -10.06
CA CYS A 110 -1.86 0.11 -8.68
C CYS A 110 -0.73 -0.24 -7.70
N SER A 111 -0.57 0.64 -6.71
CA SER A 111 0.29 0.41 -5.54
C SER A 111 -0.51 -0.20 -4.39
N VAL A 112 0.08 -1.14 -3.66
CA VAL A 112 -0.56 -1.83 -2.53
C VAL A 112 0.33 -1.74 -1.31
N PHE A 113 -0.16 -1.11 -0.24
CA PHE A 113 0.62 -0.93 0.99
C PHE A 113 -0.09 -1.57 2.17
N TRP A 114 0.56 -2.56 2.79
CA TRP A 114 0.09 -3.13 4.05
C TRP A 114 0.62 -2.33 5.24
N ILE A 115 -0.29 -1.85 6.07
CA ILE A 115 0.03 -1.11 7.29
C ILE A 115 -0.51 -1.90 8.47
N ASP A 116 0.38 -2.38 9.34
CA ASP A 116 -0.07 -2.99 10.59
C ASP A 116 -0.37 -1.87 11.60
N THR A 117 -1.61 -1.84 12.10
CA THR A 117 -2.10 -0.82 13.04
C THR A 117 -2.17 -1.32 14.48
N SER A 118 -1.59 -2.49 14.79
CA SER A 118 -1.52 -2.99 16.16
C SER A 118 -0.46 -2.28 17.00
N ASP A 119 0.50 -1.62 16.34
CA ASP A 119 1.49 -0.77 16.99
C ASP A 119 0.98 0.67 17.09
N ARG A 120 0.91 1.22 18.31
CA ARG A 120 0.26 2.52 18.59
C ARG A 120 1.17 3.73 18.32
N GLU A 121 2.38 3.52 17.81
CA GLU A 121 3.40 4.58 17.59
C GLU A 121 3.58 5.00 16.13
N GLN A 122 2.54 4.97 15.31
CA GLN A 122 2.57 5.52 13.94
C GLN A 122 1.65 6.76 13.84
N PRO A 123 2.19 7.97 13.67
CA PRO A 123 1.40 9.19 13.50
C PRO A 123 0.99 9.34 12.04
N LEU A 124 -0.11 8.71 11.62
CA LEU A 124 -0.83 9.10 10.41
C LEU A 124 -2.33 9.20 10.70
N PRO A 125 -3.03 10.17 10.09
CA PRO A 125 -4.45 10.39 10.33
C PRO A 125 -5.25 9.36 9.54
N VAL A 126 -5.36 8.14 10.06
CA VAL A 126 -6.30 7.15 9.50
C VAL A 126 -7.31 6.82 10.59
N LEU A 127 -8.47 7.45 10.47
CA LEU A 127 -9.62 7.26 11.34
C LEU A 127 -10.03 5.78 11.28
N CYS A 128 -9.80 5.02 12.34
CA CYS A 128 -10.37 3.68 12.52
C CYS A 128 -10.82 3.50 13.97
N LYS A 129 -12.11 3.76 14.22
CA LYS A 129 -12.78 3.20 15.40
C LYS A 129 -13.09 1.72 15.10
N HIS A 130 -12.35 0.83 15.76
CA HIS A 130 -12.66 -0.59 16.00
C HIS A 130 -12.41 -1.64 14.89
N SER A 131 -11.32 -1.56 14.12
CA SER A 131 -10.77 -2.77 13.48
C SER A 131 -9.26 -2.70 13.33
N THR A 132 -8.55 -3.67 13.91
CA THR A 132 -7.11 -3.61 14.24
C THR A 132 -6.14 -3.83 13.09
N LYS A 133 -6.59 -3.83 11.82
CA LYS A 133 -5.72 -3.93 10.63
C LYS A 133 -6.39 -3.22 9.46
N ALA A 134 -5.91 -2.05 9.08
CA ALA A 134 -6.42 -1.27 7.95
C ALA A 134 -5.47 -1.41 6.75
N CYS A 135 -6.00 -1.75 5.57
CA CYS A 135 -5.28 -1.65 4.29
C CYS A 135 -5.71 -0.34 3.62
N SER A 136 -4.78 0.55 3.35
CA SER A 136 -5.02 1.75 2.54
C SER A 136 -4.66 1.45 1.08
N TRP A 137 -5.56 1.74 0.15
CA TRP A 137 -5.35 1.56 -1.28
C TRP A 137 -5.20 2.93 -1.93
N LEU A 138 -4.06 3.17 -2.57
CA LEU A 138 -3.86 4.34 -3.42
C LEU A 138 -3.70 3.82 -4.85
N CYS A 139 -4.77 3.93 -5.65
CA CYS A 139 -4.66 3.77 -7.10
C CYS A 139 -4.82 5.17 -7.70
N GLN A 140 -3.78 5.62 -8.41
CA GLN A 140 -3.79 6.84 -9.24
C GLN A 140 -4.29 6.49 -10.63
#